data_AF-A0A836VI62-F1
#
_entry.id   AF-A0A836VI62-F1
#
_cell.length_a   1.000
_cell.length_b   1.000
_cell.length_c   1.000
_cell.angle_alpha   90.00
_cell.angle_beta   90.00
_cell.angle_gamma   90.00
#
_symmetry.space_group_name_H-M   'P 1'
#
loop_
_entity.id
_entity.type
_entity.pdbx_description
1 polymer ?
#
loop_
_entity_poly.entity_id
_entity_poly.type
_entity_poly.pdbx_seq_one_letter_code
_entity_poly.pdbx_strand_id
1 'polypeptide(L)'
;MAPTTELLRGALPHPDVQSLEEVNRAILKPLSRPGLGWWALLAVAVAGIGVAAVAEFIQITLGMGVTGLTSPVGWGAYITTFVFWVGIAHSGTLISAILFLFRAPWRQSIYRAAEAMTVFAVMTAGLFPLIHMGRVWHGYWLIPYPNSRFLWPNFRSPLVWDVFAVTTYFTVSAVFFYLGTVPDLAAARDAAKGLRKKLYNVISLGWRGTDREWHHFGKAYIFLAALATPLVLSVHSVVSWDFAVAIVPGWHATIFAPYFVAGAIFSGIAMVITLTVPLRKAFGLEAYLTNKHYDAMAKLCLFTSLI
;
A
#
# COMPACT_ATOMS: atom_id res chain seq x y z
N MET A 1 -34.43 -18.34 8.02
CA MET A 1 -34.03 -16.92 8.22
C MET A 1 -33.26 -16.84 9.51
N ALA A 2 -31.93 -16.77 9.46
CA ALA A 2 -31.11 -16.50 10.65
C ALA A 2 -31.25 -15.01 10.99
N PRO A 3 -31.42 -14.64 12.28
CA PRO A 3 -31.60 -13.25 12.65
C PRO A 3 -30.31 -12.48 12.38
N THR A 4 -30.41 -11.44 11.55
CA THR A 4 -29.37 -10.43 11.36
C THR A 4 -29.11 -9.76 12.69
N THR A 5 -28.05 -10.16 13.37
CA THR A 5 -27.51 -9.44 14.52
C THR A 5 -27.03 -8.09 13.98
N GLU A 6 -27.77 -7.02 14.26
CA GLU A 6 -27.28 -5.66 14.11
C GLU A 6 -26.01 -5.55 14.97
N LEU A 7 -24.85 -5.61 14.33
CA LEU A 7 -23.58 -5.28 14.95
C LEU A 7 -23.63 -3.79 15.29
N LEU A 8 -24.02 -3.49 16.53
CA LEU A 8 -23.88 -2.17 17.15
C LEU A 8 -22.48 -1.62 16.81
N ARG A 9 -22.40 -0.34 16.40
CA ARG A 9 -21.12 0.35 16.23
C ARG A 9 -20.36 0.28 17.56
N GLY A 10 -19.30 -0.54 17.61
CA GLY A 10 -18.57 -0.86 18.84
C GLY A 10 -18.64 -2.32 19.29
N ALA A 11 -19.29 -3.21 18.54
CA ALA A 11 -19.25 -4.65 18.81
C ALA A 11 -17.79 -5.16 18.83
N LEU A 12 -17.39 -5.73 19.96
CA LEU A 12 -16.04 -6.26 20.17
C LEU A 12 -15.77 -7.37 19.15
N PRO A 13 -14.57 -7.40 18.52
CA PRO A 13 -14.28 -8.29 17.39
C PRO A 13 -14.26 -9.79 17.75
N HIS A 14 -14.35 -10.15 19.03
CA HIS A 14 -14.40 -11.53 19.51
C HIS A 14 -15.14 -11.63 20.86
N PRO A 15 -15.83 -12.74 21.18
CA PRO A 15 -16.38 -13.01 22.52
C PRO A 15 -15.34 -13.00 23.64
N ASP A 16 -14.04 -13.13 23.32
CA ASP A 16 -12.95 -13.15 24.31
C ASP A 16 -12.38 -11.75 24.62
N VAL A 17 -12.67 -10.73 23.80
CA VAL A 17 -12.27 -9.36 24.10
C VAL A 17 -13.37 -8.74 24.95
N GLN A 18 -13.05 -8.39 26.20
CA GLN A 18 -14.06 -7.96 27.17
C GLN A 18 -14.20 -6.44 27.24
N SER A 19 -13.19 -5.68 26.79
CA SER A 19 -13.21 -4.21 26.85
C SER A 19 -12.39 -3.53 25.74
N LEU A 20 -12.71 -2.27 25.43
CA LEU A 20 -11.92 -1.44 24.50
C LEU A 20 -10.51 -1.12 25.03
N GLU A 21 -10.34 -1.09 26.35
CA GLU A 21 -9.02 -0.87 26.96
C GLU A 21 -8.09 -2.05 26.69
N GLU A 22 -8.61 -3.27 26.74
CA GLU A 22 -7.88 -4.49 26.41
C GLU A 22 -7.36 -4.46 24.96
N VAL A 23 -8.19 -3.97 24.03
CA VAL A 23 -7.79 -3.76 22.63
C VAL A 23 -6.62 -2.80 22.54
N ASN A 24 -6.72 -1.62 23.16
CA ASN A 24 -5.63 -0.64 23.14
C ASN A 24 -4.35 -1.21 23.74
N ARG A 25 -4.45 -1.92 24.86
CA ARG A 25 -3.30 -2.55 25.51
C ARG A 25 -2.64 -3.60 24.61
N ALA A 26 -3.42 -4.44 23.96
CA ALA A 26 -2.92 -5.49 23.07
C ALA A 26 -2.24 -4.90 21.82
N ILE A 27 -2.84 -3.89 21.19
CA ILE A 27 -2.31 -3.26 19.97
C ILE A 27 -1.10 -2.36 20.26
N LEU A 28 -1.03 -1.72 21.43
CA LEU A 28 0.12 -0.89 21.82
C LEU A 28 1.30 -1.71 22.37
N LYS A 29 1.08 -2.94 22.85
CA LYS A 29 2.15 -3.81 23.38
C LYS A 29 3.29 -4.05 22.37
N PRO A 30 3.03 -4.33 21.07
CA PRO A 30 4.07 -4.40 20.04
C PRO A 30 4.95 -3.14 19.91
N LEU A 31 4.47 -1.95 20.29
CA LEU A 31 5.24 -0.70 20.25
C LEU A 31 6.23 -0.57 21.42
N SER A 32 6.31 -1.56 22.30
CA SER A 32 7.26 -1.59 23.41
C SER A 32 8.71 -1.78 22.92
N ARG A 33 9.65 -2.14 23.80
CA ARG A 33 11.06 -2.24 23.41
C ARG A 33 11.25 -3.42 22.44
N PRO A 34 11.85 -3.20 21.25
CA PRO A 34 12.08 -4.27 20.29
C PRO A 34 13.07 -5.30 20.87
N GLY A 35 12.76 -6.58 20.68
CA GLY A 35 13.64 -7.69 21.02
C GLY A 35 14.74 -7.91 19.98
N LEU A 36 15.66 -8.84 20.26
CA LEU A 36 16.79 -9.16 19.38
C LEU A 36 16.35 -9.59 17.97
N GLY A 37 15.27 -10.36 17.84
CA GLY A 37 14.76 -10.79 16.53
C GLY A 37 14.32 -9.63 15.65
N TRP A 38 13.75 -8.57 16.23
CA TRP A 38 13.38 -7.36 15.48
C TRP A 38 14.63 -6.64 14.94
N TRP A 39 15.68 -6.51 15.77
CA TRP A 39 16.95 -5.91 15.34
C TRP A 39 17.66 -6.76 14.27
N ALA A 40 17.59 -8.09 14.37
CA ALA A 40 18.12 -8.98 13.35
C ALA A 40 17.40 -8.79 12.00
N LEU A 41 16.07 -8.74 12.00
CA LEU A 41 15.28 -8.46 10.78
C LEU A 41 15.57 -7.08 10.21
N LEU A 42 15.71 -6.05 11.06
CA LEU A 42 16.10 -4.72 10.62
C LEU A 42 17.49 -4.73 9.98
N ALA A 43 18.47 -5.42 10.58
CA ALA A 43 19.82 -5.53 10.04
C ALA A 43 19.82 -6.21 8.67
N VAL A 44 19.03 -7.28 8.49
CA VAL A 44 18.86 -7.94 7.18
C VAL A 44 18.23 -6.99 6.15
N ALA A 45 17.19 -6.25 6.53
CA ALA A 45 16.56 -5.28 5.63
C ALA A 45 17.52 -4.15 5.22
N VAL A 46 18.28 -3.59 6.17
CA VAL A 46 19.29 -2.55 5.92
C VAL A 46 20.42 -3.10 5.04
N ALA A 47 20.88 -4.33 5.28
CA ALA A 47 21.87 -4.98 4.43
C ALA A 47 21.36 -5.17 3.00
N GLY A 48 20.09 -5.57 2.82
CA GLY A 48 19.44 -5.67 1.51
C GLY A 48 19.38 -4.33 0.77
N ILE A 49 19.03 -3.24 1.47
CA ILE A 49 19.08 -1.88 0.91
C ILE A 49 20.52 -1.51 0.53
N GLY A 50 21.51 -1.87 1.34
CA GLY A 50 22.92 -1.66 1.02
C GLY A 50 23.36 -2.38 -0.26
N VAL A 51 22.95 -3.64 -0.44
CA VAL A 51 23.21 -4.41 -1.67
C VAL A 51 22.53 -3.75 -2.86
N ALA A 52 21.27 -3.32 -2.72
CA ALA A 52 20.55 -2.62 -3.78
C ALA A 52 21.23 -1.30 -4.17
N ALA A 53 21.70 -0.51 -3.20
CA ALA A 53 22.40 0.74 -3.45
C ALA A 53 23.76 0.53 -4.15
N VAL A 54 24.49 -0.53 -3.79
CA VAL A 54 25.74 -0.90 -4.48
C VAL A 54 25.45 -1.35 -5.91
N ALA A 55 24.42 -2.16 -6.12
CA ALA A 55 24.02 -2.60 -7.46
C ALA A 55 23.62 -1.41 -8.35
N GLU A 56 22.84 -0.47 -7.82
CA GLU A 56 22.43 0.75 -8.53
C GLU A 56 23.64 1.64 -8.84
N PHE A 57 24.59 1.78 -7.92
CA PHE A 57 25.82 2.52 -8.15
C PHE A 57 26.65 1.92 -9.30
N ILE A 58 26.78 0.58 -9.32
CA ILE A 58 27.46 -0.13 -10.42
C ILE A 58 26.73 0.11 -11.74
N GLN A 59 25.40 0.04 -11.74
CA GLN A 59 24.60 0.30 -12.94
C GLN A 59 24.76 1.74 -13.46
N ILE A 60 24.72 2.73 -12.58
CA ILE A 60 24.86 4.14 -12.97
C ILE A 60 26.25 4.41 -13.57
N THR A 61 27.28 3.73 -13.05
CA THR A 61 28.68 3.94 -13.49
C THR A 61 29.06 3.14 -14.74
N LEU A 62 28.62 1.88 -14.84
CA LEU A 62 28.94 0.99 -15.97
C LEU A 62 27.87 1.00 -17.07
N GLY A 63 26.70 1.58 -16.80
CA GLY A 63 25.56 1.67 -17.71
C GLY A 63 24.62 0.46 -17.65
N MET A 64 23.49 0.56 -18.34
CA MET A 64 22.40 -0.45 -18.32
C MET A 64 22.81 -1.84 -18.83
N GLY A 65 23.95 -1.98 -19.49
CA GLY A 65 24.42 -3.28 -20.02
C GLY A 65 24.66 -4.34 -18.92
N VAL A 66 24.95 -3.93 -17.69
CA VAL A 66 25.15 -4.85 -16.55
C VAL A 66 23.90 -5.60 -16.13
N THR A 67 22.73 -5.14 -16.59
CA THR A 67 21.42 -5.73 -16.25
C THR A 67 21.12 -7.01 -17.04
N GLY A 68 21.91 -7.31 -18.07
CA GLY A 68 21.67 -8.44 -18.96
C GLY A 68 20.51 -8.23 -19.95
N LEU A 69 19.99 -7.00 -20.07
CA LEU A 69 19.02 -6.66 -21.11
C LEU A 69 19.68 -6.75 -22.48
N THR A 70 18.96 -7.36 -23.43
CA THR A 70 19.43 -7.59 -24.80
C THR A 70 18.43 -7.02 -25.79
N SER A 71 18.87 -6.46 -26.91
CA SER A 71 17.94 -6.18 -28.02
C SER A 71 17.45 -7.50 -28.62
N PRO A 72 16.14 -7.70 -28.84
CA PRO A 72 15.04 -6.71 -28.81
C PRO A 72 14.30 -6.56 -27.45
N VAL A 73 14.63 -7.37 -26.45
CA VAL A 73 13.98 -7.38 -25.13
C VAL A 73 14.57 -6.29 -24.20
N GLY A 74 14.09 -5.06 -24.37
CA GLY A 74 14.52 -3.89 -23.59
C GLY A 74 13.95 -3.80 -22.18
N TRP A 75 13.01 -4.69 -21.81
CA TRP A 75 12.37 -4.74 -20.50
C TRP A 75 12.50 -6.14 -19.89
N GLY A 76 12.82 -6.19 -18.60
CA GLY A 76 13.01 -7.43 -17.85
C GLY A 76 12.65 -7.23 -16.38
N ALA A 77 13.57 -7.60 -15.48
CA ALA A 77 13.33 -7.62 -14.04
C ALA A 77 12.75 -6.31 -13.47
N TYR A 78 13.20 -5.14 -13.95
CA TYR A 78 12.72 -3.85 -13.44
C TYR A 78 11.24 -3.60 -13.68
N ILE A 79 10.75 -3.74 -14.91
CA ILE A 79 9.33 -3.50 -15.19
C ILE A 79 8.46 -4.60 -14.55
N THR A 80 8.93 -5.85 -14.53
CA THR A 80 8.19 -6.95 -13.88
C THR A 80 8.05 -6.69 -12.39
N THR A 81 9.12 -6.23 -11.74
CA THR A 81 9.12 -5.94 -10.31
C THR A 81 8.33 -4.67 -9.99
N PHE A 82 8.38 -3.66 -10.87
CA PHE A 82 7.51 -2.49 -10.81
C PHE A 82 6.02 -2.89 -10.80
N VAL A 83 5.56 -3.60 -11.83
CA VAL A 83 4.16 -4.04 -11.97
C VAL A 83 3.75 -4.88 -10.76
N PHE A 84 4.63 -5.76 -10.29
CA PHE A 84 4.40 -6.59 -9.11
C PHE A 84 4.18 -5.76 -7.84
N TRP A 85 5.04 -4.80 -7.54
CA TRP A 85 4.90 -3.95 -6.35
C TRP A 85 3.70 -3.00 -6.43
N VAL A 86 3.42 -2.44 -7.61
CA VAL A 86 2.18 -1.67 -7.81
C VAL A 86 0.97 -2.59 -7.60
N GLY A 87 1.00 -3.82 -8.11
CA GLY A 87 -0.05 -4.82 -7.91
C GLY A 87 -0.31 -5.10 -6.43
N ILE A 88 0.75 -5.38 -5.66
CA ILE A 88 0.65 -5.58 -4.20
C ILE A 88 -0.05 -4.40 -3.52
N ALA A 89 0.34 -3.19 -3.89
CA ALA A 89 -0.17 -1.97 -3.27
C ALA A 89 -1.71 -1.85 -3.37
N HIS A 90 -2.33 -2.35 -4.44
CA HIS A 90 -3.76 -2.15 -4.71
C HIS A 90 -4.67 -2.82 -3.68
N SER A 91 -4.27 -3.97 -3.15
CA SER A 91 -5.08 -4.70 -2.17
C SER A 91 -5.31 -3.92 -0.88
N GLY A 92 -4.34 -3.14 -0.41
CA GLY A 92 -4.49 -2.40 0.83
C GLY A 92 -5.51 -1.28 0.70
N THR A 93 -5.50 -0.56 -0.42
CA THR A 93 -6.55 0.41 -0.76
C THR A 93 -7.90 -0.24 -1.07
N LEU A 94 -7.95 -1.45 -1.64
CA LEU A 94 -9.21 -2.19 -1.79
C LEU A 94 -9.81 -2.53 -0.41
N ILE A 95 -9.00 -3.05 0.51
CA ILE A 95 -9.45 -3.40 1.86
C ILE A 95 -9.89 -2.16 2.64
N SER A 96 -9.21 -1.02 2.45
CA SER A 96 -9.44 0.17 3.27
C SER A 96 -10.48 1.14 2.70
N ALA A 97 -10.62 1.21 1.37
CA ALA A 97 -11.59 2.06 0.68
C ALA A 97 -12.79 1.28 0.12
N ILE A 98 -12.57 0.29 -0.74
CA ILE A 98 -13.66 -0.42 -1.43
C ILE A 98 -14.52 -1.21 -0.43
N LEU A 99 -13.90 -2.03 0.41
CA LEU A 99 -14.61 -2.76 1.45
C LEU A 99 -15.26 -1.83 2.49
N PHE A 100 -14.72 -0.63 2.68
CA PHE A 100 -15.36 0.38 3.52
C PHE A 100 -16.66 0.89 2.90
N LEU A 101 -16.67 1.18 1.59
CA LEU A 101 -17.88 1.58 0.86
C LEU A 101 -18.94 0.47 0.87
N PHE A 102 -18.53 -0.79 0.75
CA PHE A 102 -19.40 -1.95 0.91
C PHE A 102 -19.81 -2.25 2.36
N ARG A 103 -19.33 -1.45 3.33
CA ARG A 103 -19.58 -1.62 4.76
C ARG A 103 -19.24 -3.02 5.27
N ALA A 104 -18.22 -3.66 4.70
CA ALA A 104 -17.80 -5.00 5.10
C ALA A 104 -17.13 -4.96 6.49
N PRO A 105 -17.72 -5.54 7.54
CA PRO A 105 -17.25 -5.34 8.92
C PRO A 105 -15.93 -6.05 9.22
N TRP A 106 -15.60 -7.13 8.49
CA TRP A 106 -14.39 -7.91 8.71
C TRP A 106 -13.10 -7.14 8.35
N ARG A 107 -13.18 -6.08 7.54
CA ARG A 107 -11.98 -5.30 7.17
C ARG A 107 -11.29 -4.65 8.38
N GLN A 108 -12.03 -4.41 9.48
CA GLN A 108 -11.61 -3.57 10.60
C GLN A 108 -10.33 -4.06 11.30
N SER A 109 -10.08 -5.37 11.33
CA SER A 109 -8.86 -5.91 11.95
C SER A 109 -7.63 -5.85 11.06
N ILE A 110 -7.79 -5.64 9.74
CA ILE A 110 -6.72 -5.77 8.75
C ILE A 110 -6.38 -4.45 8.06
N TYR A 111 -7.34 -3.53 7.92
CA TYR A 111 -7.20 -2.36 7.05
C TYR A 111 -5.94 -1.53 7.33
N ARG A 112 -5.55 -1.38 8.61
CA ARG A 112 -4.35 -0.60 8.95
C ARG A 112 -3.06 -1.23 8.43
N ALA A 113 -2.92 -2.55 8.58
CA ALA A 113 -1.77 -3.28 8.05
C ALA A 113 -1.77 -3.25 6.52
N ALA A 114 -2.95 -3.33 5.91
CA ALA A 114 -3.14 -3.25 4.47
C ALA A 114 -2.75 -1.87 3.91
N GLU A 115 -3.19 -0.78 4.53
CA GLU A 115 -2.82 0.59 4.15
C GLU A 115 -1.31 0.86 4.29
N ALA A 116 -0.71 0.40 5.39
CA ALA A 116 0.75 0.52 5.58
C ALA A 116 1.51 -0.24 4.48
N MET A 117 1.06 -1.46 4.15
CA MET A 117 1.62 -2.25 3.07
C MET A 117 1.50 -1.52 1.73
N THR A 118 0.35 -0.89 1.43
CA THR A 118 0.18 -0.07 0.22
C THR A 118 1.24 1.02 0.14
N VAL A 119 1.40 1.83 1.18
CA VAL A 119 2.35 2.96 1.15
C VAL A 119 3.77 2.47 0.88
N PHE A 120 4.24 1.43 1.59
CA PHE A 120 5.59 0.89 1.38
C PHE A 120 5.76 0.20 0.03
N ALA A 121 4.73 -0.50 -0.46
CA ALA A 121 4.74 -1.13 -1.77
C ALA A 121 4.82 -0.08 -2.89
N VAL A 122 4.06 1.02 -2.81
CA VAL A 122 4.15 2.12 -3.80
C VAL A 122 5.49 2.83 -3.72
N MET A 123 6.03 3.07 -2.53
CA MET A 123 7.37 3.65 -2.38
C MET A 123 8.43 2.79 -3.06
N THR A 124 8.33 1.46 -2.90
CA THR A 124 9.26 0.51 -3.52
C THR A 124 9.04 0.44 -5.04
N ALA A 125 7.79 0.40 -5.49
CA ALA A 125 7.43 0.43 -6.90
C ALA A 125 7.98 1.69 -7.59
N GLY A 126 7.81 2.87 -6.98
CA GLY A 126 8.24 4.15 -7.55
C GLY A 126 9.75 4.29 -7.77
N LEU A 127 10.57 3.42 -7.18
CA LEU A 127 12.00 3.35 -7.48
C LEU A 127 12.28 2.77 -8.87
N PHE A 128 11.49 1.78 -9.30
CA PHE A 128 11.74 1.01 -10.54
C PHE A 128 11.67 1.85 -11.83
N PRO A 129 10.70 2.78 -12.00
CA PRO A 129 10.70 3.71 -13.13
C PRO A 129 11.95 4.59 -13.22
N LEU A 130 12.58 4.90 -12.08
CA LEU A 130 13.77 5.76 -12.03
C LEU A 130 15.05 4.96 -12.28
N ILE A 131 15.23 3.84 -11.57
CA ILE A 131 16.44 3.02 -11.68
C ILE A 131 16.54 2.31 -13.03
N HIS A 132 15.44 2.07 -13.75
CA HIS A 132 15.55 1.48 -15.09
C HIS A 132 16.06 2.49 -16.14
N MET A 133 16.14 3.78 -15.82
CA MET A 133 16.56 4.79 -16.77
C MET A 133 18.06 4.75 -16.99
N GLY A 134 18.50 4.65 -18.25
CA GLY A 134 19.92 4.77 -18.58
C GLY A 134 20.55 6.12 -18.23
N ARG A 135 19.73 7.18 -18.05
CA ARG A 135 20.16 8.51 -17.58
C ARG A 135 19.24 9.00 -16.46
N VAL A 136 19.30 8.34 -15.31
CA VAL A 136 18.43 8.61 -14.14
C VAL A 136 18.38 10.09 -13.74
N TRP A 137 19.47 10.84 -13.89
CA TRP A 137 19.52 12.27 -13.57
C TRP A 137 18.62 13.15 -14.47
N HIS A 138 18.09 12.64 -15.58
CA HIS A 138 17.10 13.34 -16.40
C HIS A 138 15.64 12.99 -16.06
N GLY A 139 15.38 12.18 -15.02
CA GLY A 139 14.02 11.80 -14.63
C GLY A 139 13.07 12.98 -14.38
N TYR A 140 13.61 14.14 -13.97
CA TYR A 140 12.83 15.35 -13.76
C TYR A 140 12.12 15.88 -15.02
N TRP A 141 12.56 15.50 -16.23
CA TRP A 141 11.91 15.88 -17.48
C TRP A 141 10.53 15.22 -17.70
N LEU A 142 10.19 14.22 -16.89
CA LEU A 142 8.86 13.59 -16.91
C LEU A 142 7.80 14.46 -16.22
N ILE A 143 8.21 15.43 -15.41
CA ILE A 143 7.30 16.32 -14.67
C ILE A 143 6.96 17.52 -15.57
N PRO A 144 5.66 17.89 -15.70
CA PRO A 144 5.26 19.03 -16.51
C PRO A 144 5.49 20.35 -15.74
N TYR A 145 6.68 20.94 -15.86
CA TYR A 145 6.98 22.25 -15.27
C TYR A 145 7.50 23.23 -16.33
N PRO A 146 7.18 24.54 -16.21
CA PRO A 146 7.71 25.55 -17.11
C PRO A 146 9.24 25.58 -17.08
N ASN A 147 9.87 25.49 -18.24
CA ASN A 147 11.31 25.62 -18.39
C ASN A 147 11.64 26.69 -19.45
N SER A 148 12.89 27.15 -19.46
CA SER A 148 13.38 28.17 -20.39
C SER A 148 13.24 27.81 -21.87
N ARG A 149 12.97 26.54 -22.18
CA ARG A 149 12.84 26.01 -23.54
C ARG A 149 11.38 25.76 -23.94
N PHE A 150 10.41 26.02 -23.05
CA PHE A 150 8.98 25.74 -23.25
C PHE A 150 8.68 24.29 -23.71
N LEU A 151 9.52 23.34 -23.28
CA LEU A 151 9.36 21.92 -23.60
C LEU A 151 8.47 21.22 -22.58
N TRP A 152 7.67 20.26 -23.03
CA TRP A 152 6.73 19.50 -22.19
C TRP A 152 6.82 18.00 -22.48
N PRO A 153 6.43 17.14 -21.51
CA PRO A 153 6.27 15.72 -21.76
C PRO A 153 5.24 15.43 -22.85
N ASN A 154 5.42 14.31 -23.58
CA ASN A 154 4.40 13.83 -24.51
C ASN A 154 3.29 13.08 -23.74
N PHE A 155 2.17 13.75 -23.52
CA PHE A 155 1.00 13.19 -22.81
C PHE A 155 0.27 12.07 -23.56
N ARG A 156 0.76 11.60 -24.72
CA ARG A 156 0.26 10.38 -25.38
C ARG A 156 0.99 9.12 -24.93
N SER A 157 2.10 9.25 -24.21
CA SER A 157 2.90 8.11 -23.75
C SER A 157 2.31 7.51 -22.47
N PRO A 158 1.99 6.20 -22.45
CA PRO A 158 1.57 5.51 -21.23
C PRO A 158 2.56 5.63 -20.07
N LEU A 159 3.86 5.64 -20.35
CA LEU A 159 4.90 5.84 -19.33
C LEU A 159 4.81 7.21 -18.64
N VAL A 160 4.34 8.24 -19.35
CA VAL A 160 4.08 9.55 -18.73
C VAL A 160 2.83 9.48 -17.85
N TRP A 161 1.80 8.75 -18.26
CA TRP A 161 0.61 8.52 -17.43
C TRP A 161 0.97 7.77 -16.16
N ASP A 162 1.91 6.83 -16.22
CA ASP A 162 2.38 6.08 -15.06
C ASP A 162 3.00 6.99 -13.99
N VAL A 163 3.80 7.99 -14.40
CA VAL A 163 4.33 9.00 -13.49
C VAL A 163 3.22 9.72 -12.73
N PHE A 164 2.15 10.13 -13.41
CA PHE A 164 1.00 10.76 -12.74
C PHE A 164 0.19 9.77 -11.89
N ALA A 165 -0.01 8.56 -12.38
CA ALA A 165 -0.76 7.52 -11.68
C ALA A 165 -0.08 7.15 -10.37
N VAL A 166 1.21 6.79 -10.40
CA VAL A 166 1.99 6.38 -9.22
C VAL A 166 2.15 7.53 -8.23
N THR A 167 2.44 8.76 -8.69
CA THR A 167 2.60 9.92 -7.77
C THR A 167 1.28 10.31 -7.11
N THR A 168 0.19 10.34 -7.87
CA THR A 168 -1.15 10.60 -7.32
C THR A 168 -1.57 9.49 -6.36
N TYR A 169 -1.32 8.24 -6.75
CA TYR A 169 -1.62 7.08 -5.91
C TYR A 169 -0.85 7.10 -4.60
N PHE A 170 0.46 7.34 -4.65
CA PHE A 170 1.29 7.49 -3.45
C PHE A 170 0.77 8.61 -2.55
N THR A 171 0.48 9.78 -3.12
CA THR A 171 0.02 10.94 -2.36
C THR A 171 -1.31 10.65 -1.66
N VAL A 172 -2.29 10.12 -2.40
CA VAL A 172 -3.61 9.78 -1.85
C VAL A 172 -3.50 8.67 -0.81
N SER A 173 -2.74 7.61 -1.07
CA SER A 173 -2.53 6.51 -0.12
C SER A 173 -1.81 6.96 1.15
N ALA A 174 -0.79 7.82 1.05
CA ALA A 174 -0.06 8.36 2.18
C ALA A 174 -0.95 9.27 3.03
N VAL A 175 -1.73 10.16 2.40
CA VAL A 175 -2.71 11.01 3.11
C VAL A 175 -3.79 10.17 3.76
N PHE A 176 -4.33 9.17 3.06
CA PHE A 176 -5.38 8.29 3.58
C PHE A 176 -4.90 7.48 4.78
N PHE A 177 -3.73 6.86 4.68
CA PHE A 177 -3.08 6.14 5.77
C PHE A 177 -2.80 7.06 6.96
N TYR A 178 -2.17 8.22 6.71
CA TYR A 178 -1.82 9.15 7.78
C TYR A 178 -3.06 9.68 8.50
N LEU A 179 -4.06 10.18 7.76
CA LEU A 179 -5.33 10.64 8.33
C LEU A 179 -5.95 9.51 9.17
N GLY A 180 -6.03 8.31 8.60
CA GLY A 180 -6.56 7.15 9.28
C GLY A 180 -5.87 6.88 10.61
N THR A 181 -4.54 7.02 10.68
CA THR A 181 -3.74 6.77 11.89
C THR A 181 -3.80 7.88 12.95
N VAL A 182 -4.33 9.07 12.65
CA VAL A 182 -4.33 10.20 13.60
C VAL A 182 -4.93 9.84 14.97
N PRO A 183 -6.11 9.18 15.06
CA PRO A 183 -6.67 8.75 16.34
C PRO A 183 -5.81 7.67 17.04
N ASP A 184 -5.22 6.76 16.27
CA ASP A 184 -4.35 5.69 16.80
C ASP A 184 -3.07 6.28 17.41
N LEU A 185 -2.49 7.29 16.75
CA LEU A 185 -1.32 8.03 17.23
C LEU A 185 -1.63 8.81 18.51
N ALA A 186 -2.85 9.33 18.65
CA ALA A 186 -3.30 9.96 19.89
C ALA A 186 -3.43 8.95 21.04
N ALA A 187 -3.96 7.74 20.78
CA ALA A 187 -3.98 6.67 21.78
C ALA A 187 -2.55 6.25 22.20
N ALA A 188 -1.62 6.15 21.23
CA ALA A 188 -0.21 5.86 21.52
C ALA A 188 0.48 7.00 22.29
N ARG A 189 0.15 8.26 22.01
CA ARG A 189 0.63 9.45 22.75
C ARG A 189 0.25 9.36 24.22
N ASP A 190 -1.00 8.99 24.50
CA ASP A 190 -1.55 9.00 25.86
C ASP A 190 -0.95 7.88 26.72
N ALA A 191 -0.56 6.76 26.09
CA ALA A 191 0.16 5.67 26.74
C ALA A 191 1.69 5.87 26.85
N ALA A 192 2.29 6.73 26.02
CA ALA A 192 3.73 6.91 25.94
C ALA A 192 4.30 7.83 27.05
N LYS A 193 5.61 7.71 27.31
CA LYS A 193 6.37 8.56 28.24
C LYS A 193 7.62 9.14 27.58
N GLY A 194 8.14 10.26 28.11
CA GLY A 194 9.39 10.86 27.65
C GLY A 194 9.37 11.39 26.20
N LEU A 195 10.43 11.11 25.44
CA LEU A 195 10.58 11.59 24.05
C LEU A 195 9.52 11.00 23.11
N ARG A 196 9.11 9.75 23.30
CA ARG A 196 8.05 9.12 22.48
C ARG A 196 6.73 9.88 22.58
N LYS A 197 6.36 10.34 23.78
CA LYS A 197 5.16 11.16 23.98
C LYS A 197 5.26 12.49 23.24
N LYS A 198 6.41 13.16 23.26
CA LYS A 198 6.63 14.41 22.51
C LYS A 198 6.46 14.19 21.00
N LEU A 199 7.06 13.12 20.46
CA LEU A 199 6.91 12.75 19.05
C LEU A 199 5.43 12.50 18.69
N TYR A 200 4.75 11.60 19.43
CA TYR A 200 3.35 11.28 19.20
C TYR A 200 2.42 12.49 19.34
N ASN A 201 2.74 13.44 20.22
CA ASN A 201 1.98 14.68 20.34
C ASN A 201 2.03 15.56 19.09
N VAL A 202 3.19 15.61 18.41
CA VAL A 202 3.34 16.36 17.16
C VAL A 202 2.60 15.65 16.03
N ILE A 203 2.84 14.34 15.86
CA ILE A 203 2.26 13.60 14.72
C ILE A 203 0.78 13.27 14.88
N SER A 204 0.21 13.35 16.09
CA SER A 204 -1.24 13.22 16.32
C SER A 204 -2.02 14.53 16.05
N LEU A 205 -1.36 15.60 15.58
CA LEU A 205 -1.97 16.89 15.24
C LEU A 205 -2.89 17.48 16.34
N GLY A 206 -2.57 17.21 17.60
CA GLY A 206 -3.38 17.67 18.73
C GLY A 206 -4.75 17.01 18.88
N TRP A 207 -5.02 15.89 18.21
CA TRP A 207 -6.28 15.14 18.29
C TRP A 207 -6.71 14.86 19.74
N ARG A 208 -7.97 15.17 20.05
CA ARG A 208 -8.58 14.99 21.39
C ARG A 208 -9.74 13.98 21.40
N GLY A 209 -10.30 13.66 20.25
CA GLY A 209 -11.44 12.76 20.13
C GLY A 209 -12.79 13.42 20.47
N THR A 210 -12.92 14.72 20.24
CA THR A 210 -14.20 15.44 20.40
C THR A 210 -15.22 15.00 19.35
N ASP A 211 -16.51 15.19 19.62
CA ASP A 211 -17.59 14.86 18.68
C ASP A 211 -17.41 15.52 17.30
N ARG A 212 -17.01 16.80 17.29
CA ARG A 212 -16.72 17.56 16.06
C ARG A 212 -15.58 16.92 15.26
N GLU A 213 -14.48 16.55 15.93
CA GLU A 213 -13.34 15.88 15.28
C GLU A 213 -13.75 14.55 14.66
N TRP A 214 -14.53 13.72 15.37
CA TRP A 214 -15.04 12.45 14.85
C TRP A 214 -15.99 12.62 13.67
N HIS A 215 -16.87 13.62 13.71
CA HIS A 215 -17.78 13.93 12.60
C HIS A 215 -17.03 14.34 11.34
N HIS A 216 -16.02 15.23 11.46
CA HIS A 216 -15.19 15.64 10.34
C HIS A 216 -14.31 14.49 9.82
N PHE A 217 -13.72 13.70 10.71
CA PHE A 217 -12.94 12.52 10.36
C PHE A 217 -13.76 11.50 9.57
N GLY A 218 -14.98 11.19 10.04
CA GLY A 218 -15.87 10.26 9.36
C GLY A 218 -16.22 10.72 7.95
N LYS A 219 -16.53 12.01 7.76
CA LYS A 219 -16.77 12.59 6.43
C LYS A 219 -15.53 12.51 5.55
N ALA A 220 -14.38 12.96 6.05
CA ALA A 220 -13.12 12.94 5.30
C ALA A 220 -12.74 11.52 4.86
N TYR A 221 -12.89 10.52 5.74
CA TYR A 221 -12.62 9.12 5.42
C TYR A 221 -13.55 8.61 4.32
N ILE A 222 -14.85 8.96 4.33
CA ILE A 222 -15.79 8.59 3.27
C ILE A 222 -15.40 9.24 1.93
N PHE A 223 -15.08 10.53 1.92
CA PHE A 223 -14.66 11.22 0.69
C PHE A 223 -13.39 10.61 0.11
N LEU A 224 -12.38 10.36 0.94
CA LEU A 224 -11.14 9.76 0.48
C LEU A 224 -11.35 8.32 0.00
N ALA A 225 -12.18 7.52 0.66
CA ALA A 225 -12.51 6.18 0.18
C ALA A 225 -13.24 6.19 -1.18
N ALA A 226 -14.17 7.15 -1.36
CA ALA A 226 -14.87 7.34 -2.62
C ALA A 226 -13.95 7.79 -3.77
N LEU A 227 -12.95 8.64 -3.48
CA LEU A 227 -11.97 9.10 -4.47
C LEU A 227 -10.87 8.06 -4.75
N ALA A 228 -10.44 7.32 -3.72
CA ALA A 228 -9.41 6.29 -3.85
C ALA A 228 -9.90 5.10 -4.68
N THR A 229 -11.19 4.75 -4.62
CA THR A 229 -11.75 3.62 -5.36
C THR A 229 -11.53 3.71 -6.88
N PRO A 230 -11.96 4.78 -7.59
CA PRO A 230 -11.69 4.91 -9.03
C PRO A 230 -10.20 5.11 -9.32
N LEU A 231 -9.45 5.74 -8.42
CA LEU A 231 -8.00 5.90 -8.56
C LEU A 231 -7.28 4.55 -8.60
N VAL A 232 -7.61 3.63 -7.70
CA VAL A 232 -7.01 2.28 -7.66
C VAL A 232 -7.33 1.51 -8.94
N LEU A 233 -8.56 1.60 -9.45
CA LEU A 233 -8.91 0.95 -10.71
C LEU A 233 -8.16 1.58 -11.89
N SER A 234 -7.98 2.91 -11.90
CA SER A 234 -7.31 3.60 -13.00
C SER A 234 -5.79 3.40 -12.99
N VAL A 235 -5.13 3.40 -11.83
CA VAL A 235 -3.67 3.29 -11.71
C VAL A 235 -3.18 1.98 -12.31
N HIS A 236 -3.75 0.83 -11.92
CA HIS A 236 -3.32 -0.44 -12.49
C HIS A 236 -3.75 -0.62 -13.95
N SER A 237 -4.84 0.03 -14.37
CA SER A 237 -5.21 0.10 -15.79
C SER A 237 -4.17 0.87 -16.60
N VAL A 238 -3.66 1.99 -16.08
CA VAL A 238 -2.58 2.77 -16.71
C VAL A 238 -1.32 1.93 -16.85
N VAL A 239 -0.90 1.24 -15.79
CA VAL A 239 0.24 0.31 -15.84
C VAL A 239 0.03 -0.79 -16.88
N SER A 240 -1.19 -1.31 -17.03
CA SER A 240 -1.50 -2.30 -18.07
C SER A 240 -1.39 -1.72 -19.49
N TRP A 241 -1.68 -0.42 -19.66
CA TRP A 241 -1.63 0.25 -20.95
C TRP A 241 -0.22 0.49 -21.47
N ASP A 242 0.80 0.43 -20.60
CA ASP A 242 2.20 0.36 -21.02
C ASP A 242 2.46 -0.83 -21.96
N PHE A 243 1.72 -1.93 -21.76
CA PHE A 243 1.77 -3.11 -22.61
C PHE A 243 0.68 -3.06 -23.69
N ALA A 244 -0.57 -2.80 -23.29
CA ALA A 244 -1.74 -2.96 -24.16
C ALA A 244 -1.76 -2.03 -25.38
N VAL A 245 -1.18 -0.83 -25.26
CA VAL A 245 -1.13 0.15 -26.35
C VAL A 245 -0.02 -0.18 -27.36
N ALA A 246 0.95 -1.02 -26.99
CA ALA A 246 2.00 -1.45 -27.90
C ALA A 246 1.42 -2.33 -29.03
N ILE A 247 2.13 -2.38 -30.16
CA ILE A 247 1.78 -3.22 -31.32
C ILE A 247 2.38 -4.64 -31.23
N VAL A 248 3.01 -4.97 -30.10
CA VAL A 248 3.69 -6.26 -29.90
C VAL A 248 2.63 -7.38 -29.81
N PRO A 249 2.72 -8.44 -30.64
CA PRO A 249 1.82 -9.57 -30.54
C PRO A 249 1.82 -10.16 -29.12
N GLY A 250 0.63 -10.42 -28.58
CA GLY A 250 0.45 -10.88 -27.20
C GLY A 250 0.35 -9.76 -26.17
N TRP A 251 0.77 -8.53 -26.48
CA TRP A 251 0.52 -7.36 -25.62
C TRP A 251 -0.67 -6.54 -26.10
N HIS A 252 -0.85 -6.39 -27.41
CA HIS A 252 -1.95 -5.61 -27.98
C HIS A 252 -3.32 -6.27 -27.73
N ALA A 253 -3.91 -6.00 -26.57
CA ALA A 253 -5.18 -6.60 -26.15
C ALA A 253 -6.00 -5.64 -25.27
N THR A 254 -7.31 -5.58 -25.51
CA THR A 254 -8.22 -4.69 -24.78
C THR A 254 -8.56 -5.18 -23.37
N ILE A 255 -8.36 -6.47 -23.09
CA ILE A 255 -8.69 -7.10 -21.80
C ILE A 255 -7.65 -6.80 -20.70
N PHE A 256 -6.48 -6.25 -21.05
CA PHE A 256 -5.36 -6.10 -20.12
C PHE A 256 -5.70 -5.24 -18.91
N ALA A 257 -6.41 -4.12 -19.08
CA ALA A 257 -6.77 -3.25 -17.96
C ALA A 257 -7.57 -3.97 -16.85
N PRO A 258 -8.75 -4.56 -17.12
CA PRO A 258 -9.48 -5.30 -16.08
C PRO A 258 -8.74 -6.56 -15.61
N TYR A 259 -8.00 -7.24 -16.49
CA TYR A 259 -7.24 -8.44 -16.13
C TYR A 259 -6.12 -8.14 -15.13
N PHE A 260 -5.32 -7.10 -15.40
CA PHE A 260 -4.26 -6.65 -14.51
C PHE A 260 -4.87 -6.22 -13.17
N VAL A 261 -5.98 -5.48 -13.17
CA VAL A 261 -6.65 -5.07 -11.92
C VAL A 261 -7.05 -6.30 -11.08
N ALA A 262 -7.60 -7.35 -11.70
CA ALA A 262 -7.89 -8.60 -11.01
C ALA A 262 -6.62 -9.25 -10.43
N GLY A 263 -5.54 -9.30 -11.21
CA GLY A 263 -4.23 -9.79 -10.78
C GLY A 263 -3.61 -8.99 -9.62
N ALA A 264 -3.80 -7.67 -9.59
CA ALA A 264 -3.37 -6.81 -8.49
C ALA A 264 -4.12 -7.11 -7.19
N ILE A 265 -5.43 -7.32 -7.28
CA ILE A 265 -6.24 -7.71 -6.13
C ILE A 265 -5.80 -9.10 -5.63
N PHE A 266 -5.61 -10.06 -6.55
CA PHE A 266 -5.14 -11.39 -6.22
C PHE A 266 -3.79 -11.37 -5.49
N SER A 267 -2.76 -10.80 -6.12
CA SER A 267 -1.40 -10.75 -5.59
C SER A 267 -1.29 -9.95 -4.29
N GLY A 268 -2.01 -8.84 -4.20
CA GLY A 268 -1.98 -8.02 -3.01
C GLY A 268 -2.67 -8.67 -1.82
N ILE A 269 -3.85 -9.30 -1.98
CA ILE A 269 -4.50 -10.02 -0.88
C ILE A 269 -3.64 -11.21 -0.43
N ALA A 270 -3.02 -11.91 -1.38
CA ALA A 270 -2.06 -12.96 -1.05
C ALA A 270 -0.89 -12.42 -0.21
N MET A 271 -0.36 -11.23 -0.53
CA MET A 271 0.68 -10.57 0.27
C MET A 271 0.18 -10.18 1.67
N VAL A 272 -1.04 -9.65 1.80
CA VAL A 272 -1.63 -9.36 3.11
C VAL A 272 -1.71 -10.62 3.97
N ILE A 273 -2.12 -11.75 3.40
CA ILE A 273 -2.15 -13.03 4.12
C ILE A 273 -0.72 -13.41 4.56
N THR A 274 0.24 -13.40 3.65
CA THR A 274 1.65 -13.76 3.91
C THR A 274 2.29 -12.90 5.00
N LEU A 275 1.94 -11.61 5.09
CA LEU A 275 2.42 -10.73 6.16
C LEU A 275 1.67 -10.97 7.47
N THR A 276 0.34 -11.05 7.43
CA THR A 276 -0.46 -11.08 8.65
C THR A 276 -0.42 -12.43 9.37
N VAL A 277 -0.20 -13.55 8.69
CA VAL A 277 -0.07 -14.88 9.32
C VAL A 277 1.10 -14.98 10.32
N PRO A 278 2.35 -14.66 9.95
CA PRO A 278 3.45 -14.68 10.92
C PRO A 278 3.31 -13.58 11.97
N LEU A 279 2.82 -12.38 11.60
CA LEU A 279 2.58 -11.29 12.55
C LEU A 279 1.55 -11.67 13.63
N ARG A 280 0.49 -12.38 13.23
CA ARG A 280 -0.54 -12.90 14.13
C ARG A 280 0.09 -13.75 15.24
N LYS A 281 1.03 -14.63 14.90
CA LYS A 281 1.70 -15.50 15.87
C LYS A 281 2.79 -14.78 16.67
N ALA A 282 3.62 -13.98 16.00
CA ALA A 282 4.73 -13.29 16.66
C ALA A 282 4.26 -12.26 17.70
N PHE A 283 3.12 -11.62 17.47
CA PHE A 283 2.57 -10.59 18.35
C PHE A 283 1.38 -11.03 19.21
N GLY A 284 0.95 -12.30 19.10
CA GLY A 284 -0.18 -12.82 19.88
C GLY A 284 -1.51 -12.17 19.53
N LEU A 285 -1.77 -11.92 18.24
CA LEU A 285 -2.95 -11.20 17.74
C LEU A 285 -4.07 -12.15 17.29
N GLU A 286 -4.07 -13.41 17.73
CA GLU A 286 -5.03 -14.42 17.29
C GLU A 286 -6.50 -14.06 17.55
N ALA A 287 -6.76 -13.33 18.64
CA ALA A 287 -8.10 -12.85 19.00
C ALA A 287 -8.63 -11.77 18.05
N TYR A 288 -7.73 -11.00 17.41
CA TYR A 288 -8.09 -9.90 16.50
C TYR A 288 -8.09 -10.34 15.04
N LEU A 289 -7.08 -11.12 14.65
CA LEU A 289 -6.93 -11.73 13.33
C LEU A 289 -7.43 -13.17 13.36
N THR A 290 -8.74 -13.32 13.35
CA THR A 290 -9.41 -14.64 13.41
C THR A 290 -9.42 -15.37 12.06
N ASN A 291 -9.72 -16.67 12.08
CA ASN A 291 -9.84 -17.49 10.86
C ASN A 291 -10.92 -16.95 9.88
N LYS A 292 -11.95 -16.25 10.38
CA LYS A 292 -12.97 -15.61 9.54
C LYS A 292 -12.36 -14.56 8.60
N HIS A 293 -11.34 -13.84 9.07
CA HIS A 293 -10.65 -12.84 8.26
C HIS A 293 -9.85 -13.50 7.13
N TYR A 294 -9.13 -14.58 7.44
CA TYR A 294 -8.36 -15.33 6.45
C TYR A 294 -9.26 -16.05 5.44
N ASP A 295 -10.39 -16.62 5.88
CA ASP A 295 -11.40 -17.22 4.99
C ASP A 295 -11.99 -16.17 4.02
N ALA A 296 -12.32 -14.97 4.51
CA ALA A 296 -12.81 -13.89 3.66
C ALA A 296 -11.77 -13.45 2.62
N MET A 297 -10.50 -13.30 3.02
CA MET A 297 -9.41 -12.97 2.11
C MET A 297 -9.15 -14.09 1.10
N ALA A 298 -9.18 -15.36 1.53
CA ALA A 298 -9.01 -16.52 0.65
C ALA A 298 -10.11 -16.61 -0.40
N LYS A 299 -11.37 -16.30 -0.03
CA LYS A 299 -12.50 -16.22 -0.98
C LYS A 299 -12.29 -15.13 -2.02
N LEU A 300 -11.75 -13.97 -1.63
CA LEU A 300 -11.41 -12.92 -2.58
C LEU A 300 -10.29 -13.36 -3.54
N CYS A 301 -9.21 -13.97 -3.03
CA CYS A 301 -8.16 -14.54 -3.86
C CYS A 301 -8.73 -15.56 -4.86
N LEU A 302 -9.56 -16.50 -4.37
CA LEU A 302 -10.19 -17.51 -5.21
C LEU A 302 -11.03 -16.86 -6.32
N PHE A 303 -11.89 -15.91 -5.97
CA PHE A 303 -12.70 -15.19 -6.95
C PHE A 303 -11.84 -14.52 -8.03
N THR A 304 -10.80 -13.79 -7.63
CA THR A 304 -9.91 -13.11 -8.59
C THR A 304 -9.05 -14.05 -9.40
N SER A 305 -8.77 -15.27 -8.93
CA SER A 305 -8.03 -16.27 -9.68
C SER A 305 -8.85 -16.96 -10.79
N LEU A 306 -10.17 -16.78 -10.78
CA LEU A 306 -11.10 -17.32 -11.79
C LEU A 306 -11.38 -16.34 -12.94
N ILE A 307 -10.89 -15.10 -12.83
CA ILE A 307 -11.01 -14.04 -13.85
C ILE A 307 -9.81 -14.16 -14.80
#